data_AF-A0A6G3CL22-F1
#
_entry.id   AF-A0A6G3CL22-F1
#
_cell.length_a   1.000
_cell.length_b   1.000
_cell.length_c   1.000
_cell.angle_alpha   90.00
_cell.angle_beta   90.00
_cell.angle_gamma   90.00
#
_symmetry.space_group_name_H-M   'P 1'
#
loop_
_entity.id
_entity.type
_entity.pdbx_description
1 polymer ?
#
loop_
_entity_poly.entity_id
_entity_poly.type
_entity_poly.pdbx_seq_one_letter_code
_entity_poly.pdbx_strand_id
1 'polypeptide(L)' 'PDLVPAVFDSTAAKQGRLTPGTHIPVRPMEEFSAPYPDYALLFAWNHADEIIAKEQEFRARGGKWIVYVPEVKII' A
#
# COMPACT_ATOMS: atom_id res chain seq x y z
N PRO A 1 11.94 8.10 -6.03
CA PRO A 1 10.70 7.54 -6.62
C PRO A 1 10.85 6.13 -7.22
N ASP A 2 12.07 5.59 -7.35
CA ASP A 2 12.31 4.38 -8.14
C ASP A 2 11.86 3.06 -7.47
N LEU A 3 11.73 3.04 -6.15
CA LEU A 3 11.42 1.82 -5.39
C LEU A 3 9.93 1.66 -5.02
N VAL A 4 9.25 2.77 -4.74
CA VAL A 4 7.83 2.80 -4.39
C VAL A 4 7.16 3.85 -5.28
N PRO A 5 6.46 3.43 -6.36
CA PRO A 5 5.97 4.34 -7.38
C PRO A 5 4.71 5.10 -6.96
N ALA A 6 3.95 4.59 -6.00
CA ALA A 6 2.74 5.21 -5.47
C ALA A 6 2.44 4.74 -4.04
N VAL A 7 1.70 5.56 -3.29
CA VAL A 7 1.06 5.20 -2.02
C VAL A 7 -0.46 5.27 -2.22
N PHE A 8 -1.18 4.24 -1.82
CA PHE A 8 -2.64 4.22 -1.86
C PHE A 8 -3.19 4.54 -0.47
N ASP A 9 -4.07 5.54 -0.37
CA ASP A 9 -4.63 6.02 0.91
C ASP A 9 -6.12 6.39 0.74
N SER A 10 -6.95 5.97 1.70
CA SER A 10 -8.39 6.25 1.70
C SER A 10 -8.75 7.68 2.12
N THR A 11 -7.80 8.46 2.63
CA THR A 11 -8.00 9.84 3.09
C THR A 11 -8.03 10.79 1.89
N ALA A 12 -9.22 11.26 1.50
CA ALA A 12 -9.43 12.16 0.36
C ALA A 12 -8.51 13.40 0.36
N ALA A 13 -8.26 14.00 1.53
CA ALA A 13 -7.40 15.18 1.65
C ALA A 13 -5.93 14.94 1.26
N LYS A 14 -5.47 13.68 1.30
CA LYS A 14 -4.10 13.30 0.91
C LYS A 14 -3.99 12.93 -0.57
N GLN A 15 -5.09 12.51 -1.20
CA GLN A 15 -5.09 12.04 -2.59
C GLN A 15 -4.75 13.19 -3.56
N GLY A 16 -4.00 12.87 -4.62
CA GLY A 16 -3.48 13.88 -5.56
C GLY A 16 -2.38 14.77 -4.98
N ARG A 17 -1.85 14.43 -3.79
CA ARG A 17 -0.67 15.05 -3.18
C ARG A 17 0.54 14.14 -3.28
N LEU A 18 1.66 14.63 -2.77
CA LEU A 18 2.92 13.90 -2.69
C LEU A 18 3.27 13.66 -1.22
N THR A 19 3.89 12.52 -0.91
CA THR A 19 4.44 12.27 0.43
C THR A 19 5.56 13.28 0.74
N PRO A 20 5.67 13.76 1.99
CA PRO A 20 6.72 14.71 2.36
C PRO A 20 8.11 14.07 2.22
N GLY A 21 9.07 14.84 1.69
CA GLY A 21 10.47 14.42 1.53
C GLY A 21 10.71 13.53 0.31
N THR A 22 10.06 12.36 0.23
CA THR A 22 10.29 11.39 -0.86
C THR A 22 9.46 11.66 -2.12
N HIS A 23 8.42 12.51 -2.00
CA HIS A 23 7.56 12.93 -3.09
C HIS A 23 6.92 11.78 -3.88
N ILE A 24 6.50 10.72 -3.19
CA ILE A 24 5.76 9.60 -3.78
C ILE A 24 4.31 10.06 -3.98
N PRO A 25 3.69 9.84 -5.16
CA PRO A 25 2.31 10.24 -5.38
C PRO A 25 1.34 9.43 -4.53
N VAL A 26 0.41 10.14 -3.89
CA VAL A 26 -0.67 9.54 -3.11
C VAL A 26 -1.91 9.42 -3.99
N ARG A 27 -2.38 8.19 -4.16
CA ARG A 27 -3.49 7.79 -5.03
C ARG A 27 -4.68 7.26 -4.23
N PRO A 28 -5.91 7.37 -4.77
CA PRO A 28 -7.10 6.80 -4.15
C PRO A 28 -7.03 5.27 -4.11
N MET A 29 -7.58 4.66 -3.06
CA MET A 29 -7.50 3.20 -2.83
C MET A 29 -8.19 2.40 -3.95
N GLU A 30 -9.18 2.99 -4.61
CA GLU A 30 -9.90 2.43 -5.76
C GLU A 30 -8.98 2.12 -6.95
N GLU A 31 -7.84 2.80 -7.07
CA GLU A 31 -6.84 2.52 -8.11
C GLU A 31 -5.91 1.35 -7.76
N PHE A 32 -5.89 0.88 -6.51
CA PHE A 32 -4.95 -0.17 -6.05
C PHE A 32 -5.13 -1.50 -6.79
N SER A 33 -6.35 -1.80 -7.24
CA SER A 33 -6.71 -3.05 -7.92
C SER A 33 -6.55 -3.02 -9.45
N ALA A 34 -6.13 -1.89 -10.03
CA ALA A 34 -6.23 -1.63 -11.48
C ALA A 34 -4.88 -1.29 -12.17
N PRO A 35 -3.94 -2.24 -12.32
CA PRO A 35 -3.93 -3.61 -11.80
C PRO A 35 -3.34 -3.68 -10.38
N TYR A 36 -3.61 -4.78 -9.67
CA TYR A 36 -2.90 -5.06 -8.42
C TYR A 36 -1.38 -5.16 -8.64
N PRO A 37 -0.56 -4.61 -7.71
CA PRO A 37 0.88 -4.76 -7.78
C PRO A 37 1.34 -6.16 -7.33
N ASP A 38 2.59 -6.52 -7.62
CA ASP A 38 3.18 -7.76 -7.08
C ASP A 38 3.42 -7.67 -5.55
N TYR A 39 3.78 -6.48 -5.08
CA TYR A 39 4.10 -6.20 -3.69
C TYR A 39 3.48 -4.89 -3.21
N ALA A 40 2.99 -4.89 -1.97
CA ALA A 40 2.49 -3.71 -1.28
C ALA A 40 3.23 -3.50 0.04
N LEU A 41 3.93 -2.38 0.19
CA LEU A 41 4.59 -2.00 1.44
C LEU A 41 3.57 -1.41 2.42
N LEU A 42 3.37 -2.10 3.54
CA LEU A 42 2.33 -1.75 4.51
C LEU A 42 2.81 -0.66 5.47
N PHE A 43 2.64 0.61 5.06
CA PHE A 43 2.97 1.75 5.92
C PHE A 43 2.02 1.89 7.12
N ALA A 44 0.74 1.57 6.94
CA ALA A 44 -0.27 1.56 8.01
C ALA A 44 -0.21 0.24 8.82
N TRP A 45 0.99 -0.16 9.23
CA TRP A 45 1.24 -1.44 9.91
C TRP A 45 0.47 -1.59 11.24
N ASN A 46 0.11 -0.48 11.87
CA ASN A 46 -0.71 -0.47 13.08
C ASN A 46 -2.17 -0.87 12.82
N HIS A 47 -2.59 -0.90 11.55
CA HIS A 47 -3.89 -1.38 11.09
C HIS A 47 -3.76 -2.64 10.22
N ALA A 48 -2.66 -3.38 10.34
CA ALA A 48 -2.32 -4.47 9.43
C ALA A 48 -3.43 -5.54 9.33
N ASP A 49 -3.94 -6.02 10.46
CA ASP A 49 -4.96 -7.07 10.47
C ASP A 49 -6.23 -6.65 9.73
N GLU A 50 -6.68 -5.40 9.92
CA GLU A 50 -7.86 -4.87 9.25
C GLU A 50 -7.63 -4.70 7.74
N ILE A 51 -6.48 -4.17 7.33
CA ILE A 51 -6.15 -3.95 5.92
C ILE A 51 -5.99 -5.29 5.20
N ILE A 52 -5.22 -6.22 5.77
CA ILE A 52 -5.01 -7.54 5.20
C ILE A 52 -6.34 -8.32 5.15
N ALA A 53 -7.21 -8.16 6.15
CA ALA A 53 -8.53 -8.77 6.14
C ALA A 53 -9.42 -8.24 5.01
N LYS A 54 -9.37 -6.94 4.69
CA LYS A 54 -10.16 -6.33 3.61
C LYS A 54 -9.62 -6.68 2.22
N GLU A 55 -8.30 -6.68 2.04
CA GLU A 55 -7.64 -6.87 0.74
C GLU A 55 -7.41 -8.35 0.38
N GLN A 56 -8.45 -9.18 0.49
CA GLN A 56 -8.35 -10.61 0.15
C GLN A 56 -8.09 -10.84 -1.34
N GLU A 57 -8.67 -10.00 -2.21
CA GLU A 57 -8.53 -10.16 -3.66
C GLU A 57 -7.09 -9.90 -4.12
N PHE A 58 -6.40 -8.93 -3.51
CA PHE A 58 -4.97 -8.69 -3.73
C PHE A 58 -4.15 -9.98 -3.52
N ARG A 59 -4.37 -10.64 -2.37
CA ARG A 59 -3.70 -11.89 -2.03
C ARG A 59 -4.11 -13.05 -2.95
N ALA A 60 -5.40 -13.14 -3.26
CA ALA A 60 -5.93 -14.18 -4.16
C ALA A 60 -5.34 -14.07 -5.58
N ARG A 61 -4.97 -12.86 -6.02
CA ARG A 61 -4.28 -12.59 -7.28
C ARG A 61 -2.76 -12.72 -7.21
N GLY A 62 -2.22 -13.19 -6.08
CA GLY A 62 -0.79 -13.46 -5.90
C GLY A 62 0.02 -12.28 -5.35
N GLY A 63 -0.63 -11.17 -5.03
CA GLY A 63 -0.01 -10.01 -4.39
C GLY A 63 0.47 -10.33 -2.97
N LYS A 64 1.60 -9.74 -2.58
CA LYS A 64 2.27 -9.99 -1.30
C LYS A 64 2.45 -8.72 -0.50
N TRP A 65 2.30 -8.79 0.81
CA TRP A 65 2.56 -7.64 1.67
C TRP A 65 4.00 -7.63 2.16
N ILE A 66 4.65 -6.48 2.09
CA ILE A 66 5.92 -6.21 2.74
C ILE A 66 5.60 -5.49 4.05
N VAL A 67 6.00 -6.07 5.17
CA VAL A 67 5.92 -5.43 6.49
C VAL A 67 7.34 -5.24 7.02
N TYR A 68 7.57 -4.19 7.81
CA TYR A 68 8.89 -3.83 8.33
C TYR A 68 8.91 -3.65 9.86
N VAL A 69 7.81 -4.00 10.52
CA VAL A 69 7.68 -3.96 11.99
C VAL A 69 7.13 -5.31 12.46
N PRO A 70 7.71 -5.94 13.51
CA PRO A 70 8.99 -5.59 14.15
C PRO A 70 10.21 -5.89 13.27
N GLU A 71 10.03 -6.69 12.22
CA GLU A 71 11.10 -7.14 11.32
C GLU A 71 10.61 -7.08 9.87
N VAL A 72 11.55 -7.04 8.93
CA VAL A 72 11.25 -7.07 7.50
C VAL A 72 10.83 -8.48 7.08
N LYS A 73 9.61 -8.61 6.56
CA LYS A 73 9.03 -9.88 6.12
C LYS A 73 8.08 -9.67 4.95
N ILE A 74 7.92 -10.74 4.18
CA ILE A 74 6.88 -10.87 3.15
C ILE A 74 5.83 -11.83 3.69
N ILE A 75 4.55 -11.44 3.63
CA ILE A 75 3.39 -12.24 4.07
C ILE A 75 2.37 -12.45 2.94
#